data_AF-A0A7J4RB22-F1
#
_entry.id   AF-A0A7J4RB22-F1
#
_cell.length_a   1.000
_cell.length_b   1.000
_cell.length_c   1.000
_cell.angle_alpha   90.00
_cell.angle_beta   90.00
_cell.angle_gamma   90.00
#
_symmetry.space_group_name_H-M   'P 1'
#
loop_
_entity.id
_entity.type
_entity.pdbx_description
1 polymer ?
#
loop_
_entity_poly.entity_id
_entity_poly.type
_entity_poly.pdbx_seq_one_letter_code
_entity_poly.pdbx_strand_id
1 'polypeptide(L)'
;AGAGTGKTTVLTKRVEFLVNYRSADPRRILAITFTRKARQEMIRRLSGIGHLNLVRIETFNSFCEGILRLYNNLVYDQPVRVVNYRDRVMMINKALSKLNSNINGVINLYFSYAQRRGKTDEQLAHMFMNDCFFIRDYFKFRNQQIEHSSLNVFDKTQEKIADLVFGVSNYIEAYMKKHGLRDFSDQLIDTINLLDEHKELIPEFDHVLIDEYQDVNSSQIRLVDILSPENLFCVGDPRQSIFGWRGSDIGYILRFEEKYNDCDIITLKKNYRSTKHIVELINSSIRNMGLADLESALGGEKDIKLLGFSSELAEFEFVIQCILASRTPRNEIFVLARTNRQLNELSEIMKSRGIKHVVRSDEIRKKPVIRENHVTLATVHAIKGMEAEMVFVVGCNSINFPCKGTEHPVIEMVKMDEYDKEEEERRLFYVAMSRAKKSLYLTYSGRRPTNFITKEMWNILEERQVGLEPKANIKGNKLSANLITRLHPPRF
;
A
#
# COMPACT_ATOMS: atom_id res chain seq x y z
N ALA A 1 -8.80 -15.81 -0.33
CA ALA A 1 -7.52 -16.57 -0.21
C ALA A 1 -6.55 -15.86 0.73
N GLY A 2 -5.49 -16.50 1.24
CA GLY A 2 -4.49 -15.86 2.13
C GLY A 2 -3.23 -15.33 1.45
N ALA A 3 -2.33 -14.73 2.23
CA ALA A 3 -0.99 -14.35 1.77
C ALA A 3 -0.17 -15.59 1.37
N GLY A 4 0.62 -15.50 0.30
CA GLY A 4 1.50 -16.60 -0.14
C GLY A 4 0.78 -17.84 -0.70
N THR A 5 -0.53 -17.79 -0.95
CA THR A 5 -1.33 -18.95 -1.39
C THR A 5 -1.41 -19.16 -2.91
N GLY A 6 -0.78 -18.29 -3.70
CA GLY A 6 -0.78 -18.40 -5.16
C GLY A 6 -1.96 -17.75 -5.88
N LYS A 7 -2.65 -16.78 -5.24
CA LYS A 7 -3.75 -15.97 -5.82
C LYS A 7 -3.56 -15.58 -7.28
N THR A 8 -2.51 -14.81 -7.58
CA THR A 8 -2.19 -14.36 -8.94
C THR A 8 -1.92 -15.52 -9.89
N THR A 9 -1.34 -16.62 -9.40
CA THR A 9 -1.14 -17.84 -10.19
C THR A 9 -2.47 -18.46 -10.61
N VAL A 10 -3.42 -18.58 -9.68
CA VAL A 10 -4.78 -19.09 -9.98
C VAL A 10 -5.46 -18.23 -11.05
N LEU A 11 -5.41 -16.90 -10.93
CA LEU A 11 -5.99 -15.99 -11.91
C LEU A 11 -5.33 -16.16 -13.30
N THR A 12 -3.99 -16.20 -13.36
CA THR A 12 -3.30 -16.45 -14.65
C THR A 12 -3.62 -17.81 -15.25
N LYS A 13 -3.66 -18.87 -14.44
CA LYS A 13 -4.01 -20.22 -14.90
C LYS A 13 -5.48 -20.31 -15.33
N ARG A 14 -6.37 -19.50 -14.76
CA ARG A 14 -7.76 -19.40 -15.21
C ARG A 14 -7.85 -18.81 -16.61
N VAL A 15 -7.12 -17.73 -16.91
CA VAL A 15 -7.05 -17.15 -18.27
C VAL A 15 -6.52 -18.20 -19.26
N GLU A 16 -5.41 -18.87 -18.93
CA GLU A 16 -4.85 -19.96 -19.74
C GLU A 16 -5.86 -21.08 -19.99
N PHE A 17 -6.57 -21.49 -18.95
CA PHE A 17 -7.58 -22.54 -19.03
C PHE A 17 -8.72 -22.16 -19.99
N LEU A 18 -9.22 -20.93 -19.88
CA LEU A 18 -10.30 -20.42 -20.73
C LEU A 18 -9.91 -20.41 -22.21
N VAL A 19 -8.71 -19.89 -22.51
CA VAL A 19 -8.22 -19.77 -23.88
C VAL A 19 -7.86 -21.13 -24.49
N ASN A 20 -7.06 -21.93 -23.80
CA ASN A 20 -6.48 -23.14 -24.38
C ASN A 20 -7.39 -24.38 -24.29
N TYR A 21 -8.28 -24.45 -23.30
CA TYR A 21 -9.03 -25.68 -22.99
C TYR A 21 -10.56 -25.52 -23.04
N ARG A 22 -11.08 -24.29 -22.89
CA ARG A 22 -12.52 -24.02 -23.02
C ARG A 22 -12.89 -23.35 -24.35
N SER A 23 -11.91 -23.07 -25.20
CA SER A 23 -12.11 -22.40 -26.49
C SER A 23 -12.90 -21.09 -26.37
N ALA A 24 -12.79 -20.40 -25.23
CA ALA A 24 -13.39 -19.09 -25.05
C ALA A 24 -12.74 -18.10 -26.03
N ASP A 25 -13.51 -17.21 -26.64
CA ASP A 25 -12.96 -16.17 -27.51
C ASP A 25 -12.06 -15.25 -26.67
N PRO A 26 -10.74 -15.18 -26.94
CA PRO A 26 -9.83 -14.32 -26.18
C PRO A 26 -10.27 -12.85 -26.12
N ARG A 27 -10.98 -12.36 -27.14
CA ARG A 27 -11.47 -10.97 -27.23
C ARG A 27 -12.59 -10.67 -26.23
N ARG A 28 -13.28 -11.72 -25.76
CA ARG A 28 -14.35 -11.69 -24.76
C ARG A 28 -13.86 -11.88 -23.32
N ILE A 29 -12.53 -11.89 -23.13
CA ILE A 29 -11.90 -12.02 -21.80
C ILE A 29 -11.26 -10.69 -21.40
N LEU A 30 -11.67 -10.17 -20.24
CA LEU A 30 -11.08 -9.01 -19.57
C LEU A 30 -10.45 -9.41 -18.23
N ALA A 31 -9.14 -9.20 -18.07
CA ALA A 31 -8.45 -9.35 -16.80
C ALA A 31 -8.03 -7.96 -16.26
N ILE A 32 -8.59 -7.58 -15.11
CA ILE A 32 -8.34 -6.32 -14.42
C ILE A 32 -7.39 -6.52 -13.25
N THR A 33 -6.38 -5.66 -13.17
CA THR A 33 -5.40 -5.61 -12.09
C THR A 33 -5.38 -4.24 -11.41
N PHE A 34 -5.01 -4.19 -10.12
CA PHE A 34 -4.96 -2.92 -9.39
C PHE A 34 -3.78 -2.03 -9.79
N THR A 35 -2.66 -2.61 -10.23
CA THR A 35 -1.44 -1.85 -10.55
C THR A 35 -0.88 -2.18 -11.92
N ARG A 36 -0.24 -1.20 -12.55
CA ARG A 36 0.49 -1.41 -13.82
C ARG A 36 1.57 -2.49 -13.70
N LYS A 37 2.19 -2.64 -12.52
CA LYS A 37 3.18 -3.69 -12.25
C LYS A 37 2.52 -5.08 -12.25
N ALA A 38 1.36 -5.22 -11.60
CA ALA A 38 0.59 -6.46 -11.60
C ALA A 38 0.14 -6.83 -13.02
N ARG A 39 -0.33 -5.86 -13.81
CA ARG A 39 -0.62 -6.04 -15.24
C ARG A 39 0.57 -6.60 -16.01
N GLN A 40 1.75 -5.97 -15.88
CA GLN A 40 2.96 -6.42 -16.57
C GLN A 40 3.40 -7.83 -16.15
N GLU A 41 3.32 -8.13 -14.85
CA GLU A 41 3.63 -9.46 -14.33
C GLU A 41 2.64 -10.51 -14.83
N MET A 42 1.35 -10.18 -14.91
CA MET A 42 0.32 -11.04 -15.48
C MET A 42 0.60 -11.34 -16.95
N ILE A 43 0.89 -10.32 -17.77
CA ILE A 43 1.28 -10.47 -19.18
C ILE A 43 2.51 -11.38 -19.30
N ARG A 44 3.52 -11.18 -18.45
CA ARG A 44 4.74 -12.00 -18.45
C ARG A 44 4.44 -13.47 -18.16
N ARG A 45 3.59 -13.76 -17.16
CA ARG A 45 3.17 -15.12 -16.79
C ARG A 45 2.35 -15.81 -17.88
N LEU A 46 1.59 -15.03 -18.65
CA LEU A 46 0.72 -15.53 -19.72
C LEU A 46 1.44 -15.61 -21.09
N SER A 47 2.72 -15.22 -21.17
CA SER A 47 3.47 -15.12 -22.44
C SER A 47 3.51 -16.39 -23.29
N GLY A 48 3.32 -17.56 -22.70
CA GLY A 48 3.27 -18.85 -23.41
C GLY A 48 1.91 -19.21 -24.03
N ILE A 49 0.88 -18.37 -23.88
CA ILE A 49 -0.49 -18.67 -24.33
C ILE A 49 -0.69 -18.16 -25.76
N GLY A 50 -1.28 -19.01 -26.61
CA GLY A 50 -1.70 -18.61 -27.95
C GLY A 50 -2.74 -17.49 -27.89
N HIS A 51 -2.65 -16.51 -28.80
CA HIS A 51 -3.61 -15.39 -28.89
C HIS A 51 -3.69 -14.48 -27.65
N LEU A 52 -2.65 -14.44 -26.80
CA LEU A 52 -2.60 -13.53 -25.64
C LEU A 52 -2.86 -12.06 -26.01
N ASN A 53 -2.40 -11.64 -27.19
CA ASN A 53 -2.59 -10.28 -27.71
C ASN A 53 -4.07 -9.90 -27.91
N LEU A 54 -4.98 -10.87 -27.94
CA LEU A 54 -6.41 -10.65 -28.05
C LEU A 54 -7.11 -10.57 -26.67
N VAL A 55 -6.50 -11.09 -25.61
CA VAL A 55 -7.01 -10.96 -24.23
C VAL A 55 -6.76 -9.54 -23.73
N ARG A 56 -7.80 -8.88 -23.21
CA ARG A 56 -7.64 -7.55 -22.61
C ARG A 56 -7.13 -7.69 -21.19
N ILE A 57 -5.88 -7.29 -20.96
CA ILE A 57 -5.27 -7.29 -19.62
C ILE A 57 -4.95 -5.84 -19.27
N GLU A 58 -5.70 -5.26 -18.34
CA GLU A 58 -5.63 -3.82 -18.04
C GLU A 58 -5.65 -3.53 -16.53
N THR A 59 -5.42 -2.27 -16.18
CA THR A 59 -5.91 -1.74 -14.90
C THR A 59 -7.27 -1.08 -15.11
N PHE A 60 -8.06 -0.90 -14.05
CA PHE A 60 -9.33 -0.15 -14.13
C PHE A 60 -9.18 1.16 -14.92
N ASN A 61 -8.22 1.99 -14.52
CA ASN A 61 -7.90 3.25 -15.19
C ASN A 61 -7.47 3.12 -16.66
N SER A 62 -6.68 2.10 -16.99
CA SER A 62 -6.21 1.91 -18.37
C SER A 62 -7.36 1.46 -19.28
N PHE A 63 -8.27 0.64 -18.74
CA PHE A 63 -9.50 0.23 -19.43
C PHE A 63 -10.42 1.43 -19.70
N CYS A 64 -10.73 2.23 -18.67
CA CYS A 64 -11.51 3.46 -18.79
C CYS A 64 -10.90 4.46 -19.77
N GLU A 65 -9.58 4.68 -19.70
CA GLU A 65 -8.87 5.56 -20.63
C GLU A 65 -9.03 5.13 -22.09
N GLY A 66 -9.05 3.82 -22.36
CA GLY A 66 -9.28 3.28 -23.69
C GLY A 66 -10.66 3.64 -24.23
N ILE A 67 -11.70 3.49 -23.41
CA ILE A 67 -13.08 3.85 -23.76
C ILE A 67 -13.20 5.36 -23.99
N LEU A 68 -12.72 6.17 -23.05
CA LEU A 68 -12.83 7.63 -23.13
C LEU A 68 -12.04 8.24 -24.29
N ARG A 69 -10.96 7.60 -24.75
CA ARG A 69 -10.25 8.02 -25.96
C ARG A 69 -11.05 7.73 -27.22
N LEU A 70 -11.69 6.57 -27.27
CA LEU A 70 -12.50 6.15 -28.42
C LEU A 70 -13.74 7.04 -28.57
N TYR A 71 -14.37 7.40 -27.46
CA TYR A 71 -15.63 8.15 -27.42
C TYR A 71 -15.48 9.57 -26.86
N ASN A 72 -14.30 10.20 -27.03
CA ASN A 72 -14.00 11.52 -26.44
C ASN A 72 -15.09 12.56 -26.74
N ASN A 73 -15.58 12.61 -27.99
CA ASN A 73 -16.53 13.63 -28.44
C ASN A 73 -17.95 13.46 -27.88
N LEU A 74 -18.27 12.31 -27.29
CA LEU A 74 -19.54 12.10 -26.58
C LEU A 74 -19.46 12.59 -25.13
N VAL A 75 -18.25 12.66 -24.57
CA VAL A 75 -18.02 13.02 -23.15
C VAL A 75 -17.54 14.45 -22.99
N TYR A 76 -16.76 14.96 -23.95
CA TYR A 76 -16.12 16.27 -23.86
C TYR A 76 -16.19 17.04 -25.17
N ASP A 77 -16.37 18.35 -25.05
CA ASP A 77 -16.39 19.30 -26.18
C ASP A 77 -14.99 19.56 -26.79
N GLN A 78 -13.94 18.95 -26.24
CA GLN A 78 -12.56 19.13 -26.67
C GLN A 78 -11.73 17.85 -26.43
N PRO A 79 -10.57 17.69 -27.08
CA PRO A 79 -9.66 16.58 -26.79
C PRO A 79 -9.18 16.63 -25.33
N VAL A 80 -9.38 15.53 -24.61
CA VAL A 80 -8.96 15.40 -23.20
C VAL A 80 -7.79 14.44 -23.03
N ARG A 81 -6.84 14.81 -22.16
CA ARG A 81 -5.72 13.94 -21.77
C ARG A 81 -5.58 13.79 -20.27
N VAL A 82 -4.95 12.70 -19.85
CA VAL A 82 -4.63 12.45 -18.45
C VAL A 82 -3.60 13.46 -17.94
N VAL A 83 -3.84 14.02 -16.76
CA VAL A 83 -2.89 14.89 -16.06
C VAL A 83 -1.63 14.11 -15.70
N ASN A 84 -0.48 14.73 -15.94
CA ASN A 84 0.78 14.25 -15.43
C ASN A 84 1.17 15.03 -14.17
N TYR A 85 2.26 14.60 -13.51
CA TYR A 85 2.74 15.26 -12.30
C TYR A 85 3.07 16.76 -12.48
N ARG A 86 3.63 17.15 -13.63
CA ARG A 86 3.95 18.56 -13.90
C ARG A 86 2.68 19.39 -14.00
N ASP A 87 1.62 18.84 -14.60
CA ASP A 87 0.31 19.50 -14.63
C ASP A 87 -0.22 19.72 -13.20
N ARG A 88 -0.12 18.71 -12.33
CA ARG A 88 -0.54 18.84 -10.92
C ARG A 88 0.21 19.94 -10.18
N VAL A 89 1.54 19.95 -10.27
CA VAL A 89 2.38 21.01 -9.67
C VAL A 89 1.98 22.40 -10.18
N MET A 90 1.79 22.53 -11.50
CA MET A 90 1.39 23.79 -12.11
C MET A 90 0.01 24.25 -11.62
N MET A 91 -0.97 23.36 -11.56
CA MET A 91 -2.33 23.67 -11.10
C MET A 91 -2.32 24.13 -9.64
N ILE A 92 -1.59 23.44 -8.76
CA ILE A 92 -1.42 23.86 -7.36
C ILE A 92 -0.81 25.26 -7.29
N ASN A 93 0.30 25.52 -7.97
CA ASN A 93 0.96 26.82 -7.91
C ASN A 93 0.06 27.96 -8.43
N LYS A 94 -0.69 27.72 -9.51
CA LYS A 94 -1.66 28.68 -10.02
C LYS A 94 -2.85 28.90 -9.07
N ALA A 95 -3.35 27.83 -8.45
CA ALA A 95 -4.39 27.92 -7.44
C ALA A 95 -3.94 28.78 -6.25
N LEU A 96 -2.76 28.47 -5.69
CA LEU A 96 -2.19 29.21 -4.57
C LEU A 96 -1.98 30.68 -4.91
N SER A 97 -1.43 30.98 -6.09
CA SER A 97 -1.26 32.37 -6.54
C SER A 97 -2.60 33.11 -6.65
N LYS A 98 -3.67 32.47 -7.14
CA LYS A 98 -5.01 33.07 -7.19
C LYS A 98 -5.60 33.31 -5.80
N LEU A 99 -5.23 32.48 -4.82
CA LEU A 99 -5.62 32.60 -3.41
C LEU A 99 -4.67 33.51 -2.60
N ASN A 100 -3.84 34.33 -3.27
CA ASN A 100 -2.85 35.20 -2.64
C ASN A 100 -1.91 34.46 -1.65
N SER A 101 -1.60 33.20 -1.96
CA SER A 101 -0.77 32.32 -1.15
C SER A 101 0.39 31.74 -1.96
N ASN A 102 1.35 31.14 -1.27
CA ASN A 102 2.47 30.42 -1.89
C ASN A 102 2.76 29.14 -1.08
N ILE A 103 3.52 28.22 -1.68
CA ILE A 103 3.74 26.90 -1.10
C ILE A 103 4.41 26.94 0.28
N ASN A 104 5.34 27.87 0.51
CA ASN A 104 6.05 28.00 1.78
C ASN A 104 5.12 28.50 2.90
N GLY A 105 4.24 29.45 2.59
CA GLY A 105 3.21 29.91 3.51
C GLY A 105 2.22 28.79 3.86
N VAL A 106 1.80 28.03 2.83
CA VAL A 106 0.89 26.89 3.01
C VAL A 106 1.50 25.80 3.87
N ILE A 107 2.77 25.43 3.68
CA ILE A 107 3.42 24.38 4.48
C ILE A 107 3.37 24.71 5.97
N ASN A 108 3.61 25.98 6.33
CA ASN A 108 3.58 26.42 7.73
C ASN A 108 2.16 26.48 8.32
N LEU A 109 1.16 26.81 7.51
CA LEU A 109 -0.24 26.84 7.92
C LEU A 109 -0.83 25.42 8.03
N TYR A 110 -0.55 24.58 7.05
CA TYR A 110 -1.20 23.28 6.86
C TYR A 110 -0.58 22.19 7.75
N PHE A 111 0.76 22.16 7.88
CA PHE A 111 1.44 21.11 8.65
C PHE A 111 1.93 21.62 10.01
N SER A 112 1.57 20.89 11.06
CA SER A 112 2.13 21.09 12.40
C SER A 112 3.65 20.87 12.44
N TYR A 113 4.31 21.38 13.47
CA TYR A 113 5.75 21.16 13.68
C TYR A 113 6.12 19.66 13.67
N ALA A 114 5.30 18.83 14.31
CA ALA A 114 5.51 17.39 14.36
C ALA A 114 5.42 16.73 12.98
N GLN A 115 4.46 17.16 12.13
CA GLN A 115 4.28 16.63 10.77
C GLN A 115 5.40 17.04 9.82
N ARG A 116 6.04 18.20 10.04
CA ARG A 116 7.16 18.70 9.23
C ARG A 116 8.50 18.06 9.57
N ARG A 117 8.66 17.54 10.79
CA ARG A 117 9.94 17.02 11.27
C ARG A 117 10.43 15.84 10.40
N GLY A 118 11.62 16.01 9.81
CA GLY A 118 12.27 14.98 8.99
C GLY A 118 11.75 14.88 7.55
N LYS A 119 11.00 15.87 7.07
CA LYS A 119 10.53 15.99 5.69
C LYS A 119 11.09 17.26 5.04
N THR A 120 11.40 17.20 3.75
CA THR A 120 11.77 18.39 2.96
C THR A 120 10.53 19.17 2.53
N ASP A 121 10.72 20.43 2.16
CA ASP A 121 9.62 21.27 1.64
C ASP A 121 8.99 20.65 0.38
N GLU A 122 9.77 19.98 -0.46
CA GLU A 122 9.22 19.25 -1.63
C GLU A 122 8.33 18.08 -1.22
N GLN A 123 8.70 17.34 -0.16
CA GLN A 123 7.86 16.24 0.35
C GLN A 123 6.55 16.78 0.94
N LEU A 124 6.62 17.87 1.70
CA LEU A 124 5.44 18.51 2.29
C LEU A 124 4.53 19.11 1.21
N ALA A 125 5.09 19.77 0.20
CA ALA A 125 4.34 20.26 -0.94
C ALA A 125 3.65 19.13 -1.72
N HIS A 126 4.33 18.00 -1.88
CA HIS A 126 3.76 16.81 -2.52
C HIS A 126 2.61 16.21 -1.70
N MET A 127 2.74 16.14 -0.37
CA MET A 127 1.68 15.69 0.53
C MET A 127 0.46 16.61 0.43
N PHE A 128 0.64 17.93 0.59
CA PHE A 128 -0.44 18.90 0.47
C PHE A 128 -1.16 18.81 -0.88
N MET A 129 -0.40 18.69 -1.97
CA MET A 129 -0.98 18.47 -3.30
C MET A 129 -1.84 17.22 -3.35
N ASN A 130 -1.34 16.07 -2.88
CA ASN A 130 -2.14 14.84 -2.88
C ASN A 130 -3.39 14.97 -2.01
N ASP A 131 -3.32 15.69 -0.90
CA ASP A 131 -4.45 15.95 -0.02
C ASP A 131 -5.53 16.79 -0.71
N CYS A 132 -5.15 17.83 -1.46
CA CYS A 132 -6.12 18.59 -2.27
C CYS A 132 -6.79 17.72 -3.35
N PHE A 133 -6.03 16.90 -4.06
CA PHE A 133 -6.60 15.98 -5.06
C PHE A 133 -7.52 14.95 -4.42
N PHE A 134 -7.11 14.40 -3.27
CA PHE A 134 -7.91 13.44 -2.50
C PHE A 134 -9.24 14.05 -2.05
N ILE A 135 -9.24 15.27 -1.52
CA ILE A 135 -10.46 15.94 -1.08
C ILE A 135 -11.41 16.21 -2.24
N ARG A 136 -10.87 16.72 -3.35
CA ARG A 136 -11.66 16.90 -4.57
C ARG A 136 -12.30 15.57 -5.00
N ASP A 137 -11.53 14.49 -5.03
CA ASP A 137 -12.02 13.16 -5.41
C ASP A 137 -13.09 12.65 -4.45
N TYR A 138 -12.86 12.78 -3.16
CA TYR A 138 -13.79 12.35 -2.11
C TYR A 138 -15.20 12.93 -2.32
N PHE A 139 -15.30 14.25 -2.56
CA PHE A 139 -16.58 14.90 -2.80
C PHE A 139 -17.16 14.58 -4.19
N LYS A 140 -16.30 14.50 -5.21
CA LYS A 140 -16.72 14.17 -6.57
C LYS A 140 -17.37 12.77 -6.64
N PHE A 141 -16.80 11.77 -5.96
CA PHE A 141 -17.37 10.41 -5.91
C PHE A 141 -18.72 10.35 -5.22
N ARG A 142 -19.01 11.24 -4.27
CA ARG A 142 -20.30 11.31 -3.57
C ARG A 142 -21.34 12.15 -4.32
N ASN A 143 -20.99 12.69 -5.49
CA ASN A 143 -21.78 13.69 -6.20
C ASN A 143 -22.19 14.87 -5.29
N GLN A 144 -21.29 15.23 -4.37
CA GLN A 144 -21.49 16.30 -3.40
C GLN A 144 -20.69 17.53 -3.83
N GLN A 145 -21.28 18.71 -3.66
CA GLN A 145 -20.52 19.94 -3.80
C GLN A 145 -19.58 20.12 -2.61
N ILE A 146 -18.40 20.66 -2.92
CA ILE A 146 -17.38 20.97 -1.93
C ILE A 146 -17.82 22.25 -1.21
N GLU A 147 -18.43 22.12 -0.03
CA GLU A 147 -18.90 23.24 0.78
C GLU A 147 -18.18 23.32 2.13
N HIS A 148 -18.12 24.51 2.74
CA HIS A 148 -17.47 24.72 4.03
C HIS A 148 -18.08 23.85 5.16
N SER A 149 -19.38 23.59 5.09
CA SER A 149 -20.14 22.70 5.98
C SER A 149 -19.69 21.23 5.90
N SER A 150 -18.93 20.86 4.87
CA SER A 150 -18.57 19.46 4.59
C SER A 150 -17.33 18.99 5.36
N LEU A 151 -16.62 19.88 6.04
CA LEU A 151 -15.48 19.56 6.88
C LEU A 151 -15.78 19.86 8.35
N ASN A 152 -15.33 18.97 9.24
CA ASN A 152 -15.35 19.20 10.68
C ASN A 152 -14.27 20.19 11.06
N VAL A 153 -14.68 21.41 11.39
CA VAL A 153 -13.80 22.49 11.83
C VAL A 153 -14.04 22.75 13.31
N PHE A 154 -12.98 22.68 14.11
CA PHE A 154 -13.03 22.86 15.55
C PHE A 154 -12.35 24.15 16.02
N ASP A 155 -11.54 24.79 15.17
CA ASP A 155 -10.86 26.05 15.47
C ASP A 155 -10.61 26.93 14.23
N LYS A 156 -10.22 28.19 14.46
CA LYS A 156 -9.94 29.19 13.41
C LYS A 156 -8.78 28.82 12.48
N THR A 157 -7.86 27.98 12.92
CA THR A 157 -6.74 27.52 12.08
C THR A 157 -7.24 26.45 11.11
N GLN A 158 -8.05 25.51 11.59
CA GLN A 158 -8.69 24.50 10.77
C GLN A 158 -9.65 25.12 9.75
N GLU A 159 -10.35 26.19 10.10
CA GLU A 159 -11.19 26.98 9.18
C GLU A 159 -10.38 27.50 7.98
N LYS A 160 -9.23 28.13 8.25
CA LYS A 160 -8.32 28.63 7.20
C LYS A 160 -7.74 27.50 6.35
N ILE A 161 -7.45 26.35 6.95
CA ILE A 161 -6.95 25.17 6.22
C ILE A 161 -8.05 24.62 5.31
N ALA A 162 -9.29 24.53 5.79
CA ALA A 162 -10.44 24.10 5.03
C ALA A 162 -10.66 25.02 3.82
N ASP A 163 -10.76 26.34 4.05
CA ASP A 163 -10.89 27.36 2.99
C ASP A 163 -9.79 27.24 1.92
N LEU A 164 -8.55 27.06 2.35
CA LEU A 164 -7.42 26.90 1.45
C LEU A 164 -7.57 25.64 0.58
N VAL A 165 -7.84 24.48 1.19
CA VAL A 165 -7.97 23.21 0.47
C VAL A 165 -9.15 23.25 -0.49
N PHE A 166 -10.27 23.85 -0.08
CA PHE A 166 -11.46 24.04 -0.92
C PHE A 166 -11.19 24.96 -2.10
N GLY A 167 -10.59 26.13 -1.85
CA GLY A 167 -10.22 27.07 -2.90
C GLY A 167 -9.29 26.43 -3.93
N VAL A 168 -8.33 25.63 -3.47
CA VAL A 168 -7.41 24.88 -4.36
C VAL A 168 -8.15 23.80 -5.14
N SER A 169 -9.01 23.01 -4.48
CA SER A 169 -9.77 21.92 -5.11
C SER A 169 -10.70 22.43 -6.21
N ASN A 170 -11.46 23.51 -5.93
CA ASN A 170 -12.34 24.15 -6.91
C ASN A 170 -11.56 24.75 -8.08
N TYR A 171 -10.37 25.31 -7.81
CA TYR A 171 -9.50 25.80 -8.89
C TYR A 171 -9.01 24.65 -9.78
N ILE A 172 -8.57 23.53 -9.19
CA ILE A 172 -8.10 22.35 -9.94
C ILE A 172 -9.20 21.86 -10.89
N GLU A 173 -10.44 21.69 -10.39
CA GLU A 173 -11.56 21.20 -11.21
C GLU A 173 -11.85 22.14 -12.39
N ALA A 174 -11.98 23.45 -12.12
CA ALA A 174 -12.23 24.44 -13.16
C ALA A 174 -11.08 24.52 -14.19
N TYR A 175 -9.83 24.41 -13.72
CA TYR A 175 -8.65 24.41 -14.59
C TYR A 175 -8.62 23.17 -15.48
N MET A 176 -8.90 21.99 -14.90
CA MET A 176 -8.90 20.73 -15.64
C MET A 176 -9.95 20.72 -16.74
N LYS A 177 -11.18 21.12 -16.41
CA LYS A 177 -12.28 21.26 -17.39
C LYS A 177 -11.92 22.24 -18.51
N LYS A 178 -11.38 23.42 -18.18
CA LYS A 178 -11.01 24.44 -19.18
C LYS A 178 -9.93 23.96 -20.15
N HIS A 179 -8.96 23.18 -19.68
CA HIS A 179 -7.78 22.81 -20.45
C HIS A 179 -7.83 21.40 -21.05
N GLY A 180 -8.98 20.74 -21.03
CA GLY A 180 -9.12 19.38 -21.55
C GLY A 180 -8.23 18.39 -20.79
N LEU A 181 -8.29 18.43 -19.46
CA LEU A 181 -7.52 17.55 -18.59
C LEU A 181 -8.46 16.70 -17.74
N ARG A 182 -8.04 15.47 -17.47
CA ARG A 182 -8.69 14.54 -16.54
C ARG A 182 -7.66 13.78 -15.73
N ASP A 183 -8.04 13.19 -14.62
CA ASP A 183 -7.18 12.27 -13.89
C ASP A 183 -7.79 10.87 -13.69
N PHE A 184 -7.22 10.11 -12.76
CA PHE A 184 -7.58 8.72 -12.54
C PHE A 184 -8.98 8.57 -11.95
N SER A 185 -9.45 9.54 -11.17
CA SER A 185 -10.79 9.51 -10.60
C SER A 185 -11.81 9.88 -11.67
N ASP A 186 -11.52 10.92 -12.46
CA ASP A 186 -12.32 11.32 -13.62
C ASP A 186 -12.48 10.19 -14.64
N GLN A 187 -11.42 9.44 -14.92
CA GLN A 187 -11.49 8.31 -15.85
C GLN A 187 -12.59 7.31 -15.48
N LEU A 188 -12.73 6.98 -14.20
CA LEU A 188 -13.76 6.05 -13.74
C LEU A 188 -15.15 6.69 -13.85
N ILE A 189 -15.32 7.88 -13.29
CA ILE A 189 -16.61 8.57 -13.22
C ILE A 189 -17.14 8.87 -14.63
N ASP A 190 -16.31 9.44 -15.49
CA ASP A 190 -16.70 9.82 -16.85
C ASP A 190 -16.99 8.59 -17.72
N THR A 191 -16.29 7.47 -17.50
CA THR A 191 -16.61 6.21 -18.19
C THR A 191 -17.94 5.64 -17.72
N ILE A 192 -18.19 5.65 -16.41
CA ILE A 192 -19.45 5.18 -15.82
C ILE A 192 -20.62 6.00 -16.37
N ASN A 193 -20.50 7.33 -16.36
CA ASN A 193 -21.52 8.23 -16.89
C ASN A 193 -21.78 7.98 -18.38
N LEU A 194 -20.70 7.89 -19.19
CA LEU A 194 -20.82 7.57 -20.62
C LEU A 194 -21.58 6.27 -20.85
N LEU A 195 -21.23 5.19 -20.14
CA LEU A 195 -21.88 3.90 -20.31
C LEU A 195 -23.27 3.82 -19.65
N ASP A 196 -23.59 4.73 -18.73
CA ASP A 196 -24.94 4.88 -18.20
C ASP A 196 -25.86 5.61 -19.18
N GLU A 197 -25.35 6.60 -19.91
CA GLU A 197 -26.08 7.33 -20.95
C GLU A 197 -26.17 6.55 -22.27
N HIS A 198 -25.10 5.83 -22.64
CA HIS A 198 -24.96 5.15 -23.92
C HIS A 198 -24.73 3.64 -23.75
N LYS A 199 -25.83 2.91 -23.50
CA LYS A 199 -25.80 1.46 -23.22
C LYS A 199 -25.27 0.63 -24.39
N GLU A 200 -25.44 1.11 -25.62
CA GLU A 200 -24.92 0.50 -26.85
C GLU A 200 -23.39 0.50 -26.94
N LEU A 201 -22.70 1.30 -26.12
CA LEU A 201 -21.24 1.39 -26.10
C LEU A 201 -20.59 0.45 -25.08
N ILE A 202 -21.39 -0.26 -24.26
CA ILE A 202 -20.89 -1.19 -23.25
C ILE A 202 -20.16 -2.34 -23.97
N PRO A 203 -18.85 -2.52 -23.72
CA PRO A 203 -18.13 -3.65 -24.31
C PRO A 203 -18.59 -4.94 -23.65
N GLU A 204 -18.98 -5.91 -24.47
CA GLU A 204 -19.45 -7.21 -24.01
C GLU A 204 -18.28 -8.16 -23.69
N PHE A 205 -18.23 -8.67 -22.46
CA PHE A 205 -17.26 -9.67 -22.01
C PHE A 205 -17.95 -10.88 -21.39
N ASP A 206 -17.66 -12.07 -21.89
CA ASP A 206 -18.16 -13.33 -21.32
C ASP A 206 -17.46 -13.62 -19.99
N HIS A 207 -16.19 -13.20 -19.86
CA HIS A 207 -15.36 -13.42 -18.68
C HIS A 207 -14.68 -12.12 -18.22
N VAL A 208 -14.93 -11.73 -16.97
CA VAL A 208 -14.19 -10.66 -16.28
C VAL A 208 -13.47 -11.26 -15.07
N LEU A 209 -12.15 -11.10 -15.03
CA LEU A 209 -11.30 -11.56 -13.94
C LEU A 209 -10.72 -10.36 -13.21
N ILE A 210 -10.78 -10.33 -11.88
CA ILE A 210 -10.31 -9.20 -11.08
C ILE A 210 -9.31 -9.67 -10.02
N ASP A 211 -8.09 -9.13 -10.06
CA ASP A 211 -7.07 -9.33 -9.03
C ASP A 211 -7.19 -8.28 -7.91
N GLU A 212 -6.71 -8.62 -6.71
CA GLU A 212 -6.72 -7.75 -5.52
C GLU A 212 -8.10 -7.15 -5.19
N TYR A 213 -9.16 -7.98 -5.30
CA TYR A 213 -10.55 -7.54 -5.12
C TYR A 213 -10.83 -6.91 -3.75
N GLN A 214 -9.99 -7.15 -2.73
CA GLN A 214 -10.14 -6.50 -1.43
C GLN A 214 -9.84 -4.99 -1.42
N ASP A 215 -9.22 -4.47 -2.48
CA ASP A 215 -8.83 -3.06 -2.59
C ASP A 215 -9.77 -2.27 -3.53
N VAL A 216 -10.89 -2.87 -3.96
CA VAL A 216 -11.85 -2.18 -4.84
C VAL A 216 -12.69 -1.14 -4.09
N ASN A 217 -13.11 -0.11 -4.81
CA ASN A 217 -14.03 0.93 -4.31
C ASN A 217 -15.39 0.88 -5.02
N SER A 218 -16.35 1.69 -4.54
CA SER A 218 -17.72 1.71 -5.06
C SER A 218 -17.83 2.00 -6.56
N SER A 219 -16.99 2.89 -7.09
CA SER A 219 -16.99 3.21 -8.53
C SER A 219 -16.45 2.06 -9.37
N GLN A 220 -15.41 1.37 -8.91
CA GLN A 220 -14.89 0.19 -9.60
C GLN A 220 -15.92 -0.94 -9.59
N ILE A 221 -16.63 -1.14 -8.47
CA ILE A 221 -17.75 -2.08 -8.39
C ILE A 221 -18.86 -1.69 -9.37
N ARG A 222 -19.26 -0.41 -9.40
CA ARG A 222 -20.27 0.08 -10.34
C ARG A 222 -19.87 -0.16 -11.80
N LEU A 223 -18.60 0.04 -12.15
CA LEU A 223 -18.11 -0.27 -13.49
C LEU A 223 -18.25 -1.77 -13.82
N VAL A 224 -17.91 -2.66 -12.87
CA VAL A 224 -18.09 -4.10 -13.06
C VAL A 224 -19.58 -4.45 -13.25
N ASP A 225 -20.47 -3.80 -12.50
CA ASP A 225 -21.92 -4.01 -12.63
C ASP A 225 -22.45 -3.56 -14.00
N ILE A 226 -21.93 -2.44 -14.54
CA ILE A 226 -22.28 -1.95 -15.88
C ILE A 226 -21.79 -2.91 -16.97
N LEU A 227 -20.59 -3.48 -16.81
CA LEU A 227 -20.06 -4.46 -17.77
C LEU A 227 -20.87 -5.76 -17.78
N SER A 228 -21.57 -6.07 -16.68
CA SER A 228 -22.49 -7.21 -16.54
C SER A 228 -21.99 -8.51 -17.20
N PRO A 229 -20.77 -8.98 -16.88
CA PRO A 229 -20.20 -10.15 -17.52
C PRO A 229 -20.96 -11.42 -17.14
N GLU A 230 -21.03 -12.39 -18.05
CA GLU A 230 -21.64 -13.70 -17.75
C GLU A 230 -20.89 -14.43 -16.62
N ASN A 231 -19.56 -14.29 -16.59
CA ASN A 231 -18.71 -14.96 -15.62
C ASN A 231 -17.76 -13.96 -14.95
N LEU A 232 -18.03 -13.67 -13.69
CA LEU A 232 -17.14 -12.86 -12.84
C LEU A 232 -16.24 -13.78 -12.00
N PHE A 233 -14.93 -13.62 -12.11
CA PHE A 233 -13.94 -14.36 -11.31
C PHE A 233 -13.04 -13.41 -10.53
N CYS A 234 -13.30 -13.28 -9.23
CA CYS A 234 -12.56 -12.37 -8.36
C CYS A 234 -11.56 -13.12 -7.48
N VAL A 235 -10.38 -12.55 -7.32
CA VAL A 235 -9.35 -13.05 -6.39
C VAL A 235 -8.96 -11.94 -5.43
N GLY A 236 -8.91 -12.27 -4.15
CA GLY A 236 -8.46 -11.33 -3.12
C GLY A 236 -8.15 -11.97 -1.78
N ASP A 237 -7.66 -11.14 -0.87
CA ASP A 237 -7.36 -11.48 0.52
C ASP A 237 -7.80 -10.34 1.44
N PRO A 238 -8.93 -10.49 2.15
CA PRO A 238 -9.44 -9.45 3.04
C PRO A 238 -8.39 -9.03 4.10
N ARG A 239 -7.50 -9.95 4.53
CA ARG A 239 -6.42 -9.66 5.49
C ARG A 239 -5.39 -8.67 4.96
N GLN A 240 -5.35 -8.46 3.65
CA GLN A 240 -4.43 -7.54 2.98
C GLN A 240 -5.10 -6.24 2.52
N SER A 241 -6.36 -5.97 2.88
CA SER A 241 -7.00 -4.68 2.58
C SER A 241 -6.41 -3.58 3.47
N ILE A 242 -5.60 -2.69 2.88
CA ILE A 242 -4.83 -1.64 3.59
C ILE A 242 -4.88 -0.27 2.89
N PHE A 243 -5.89 -0.09 2.04
CA PHE A 243 -6.11 1.14 1.27
C PHE A 243 -7.49 1.74 1.53
N GLY A 244 -8.10 1.47 2.69
CA GLY A 244 -9.40 2.00 3.07
C GLY A 244 -9.42 3.53 3.13
N TRP A 245 -8.32 4.14 3.58
CA TRP A 245 -8.12 5.59 3.51
C TRP A 245 -8.12 6.17 2.08
N ARG A 246 -7.95 5.34 1.03
CA ARG A 246 -8.10 5.73 -0.39
C ARG A 246 -9.49 5.40 -0.95
N GLY A 247 -10.43 5.00 -0.11
CA GLY A 247 -11.81 4.68 -0.47
C GLY A 247 -12.08 3.22 -0.83
N SER A 248 -11.11 2.31 -0.64
CA SER A 248 -11.36 0.87 -0.80
C SER A 248 -12.29 0.35 0.31
N ASP A 249 -13.25 -0.51 -0.01
CA ASP A 249 -14.13 -1.13 0.99
C ASP A 249 -13.90 -2.65 1.03
N ILE A 250 -13.37 -3.12 2.17
CA ILE A 250 -13.19 -4.56 2.45
C ILE A 250 -14.52 -5.32 2.48
N GLY A 251 -15.62 -4.63 2.75
CA GLY A 251 -16.97 -5.16 2.73
C GLY A 251 -17.35 -5.81 1.40
N TYR A 252 -16.85 -5.32 0.26
CA TYR A 252 -17.14 -5.91 -1.05
C TYR A 252 -16.64 -7.34 -1.19
N ILE A 253 -15.46 -7.65 -0.63
CA ILE A 253 -14.94 -9.03 -0.65
C ILE A 253 -15.52 -9.90 0.46
N LEU A 254 -15.85 -9.32 1.62
CA LEU A 254 -16.42 -10.06 2.75
C LEU A 254 -17.89 -10.45 2.50
N ARG A 255 -18.66 -9.59 1.84
CA ARG A 255 -20.07 -9.78 1.51
C ARG A 255 -20.28 -10.16 0.05
N PHE A 256 -19.28 -10.80 -0.58
CA PHE A 256 -19.34 -11.16 -1.99
C PHE A 256 -20.51 -12.11 -2.28
N GLU A 257 -20.72 -13.11 -1.42
CA GLU A 257 -21.83 -14.06 -1.52
C GLU A 257 -23.21 -13.39 -1.37
N GLU A 258 -23.31 -12.32 -0.59
CA GLU A 258 -24.57 -11.56 -0.43
C GLU A 258 -24.93 -10.79 -1.71
N LYS A 259 -23.92 -10.35 -2.48
CA LYS A 259 -24.14 -9.65 -3.75
C LYS A 259 -24.39 -10.63 -4.90
N TYR A 260 -23.69 -11.76 -4.91
CA TYR A 260 -23.73 -12.75 -5.99
C TYR A 260 -24.23 -14.09 -5.44
N ASN A 261 -25.56 -14.25 -5.37
CA ASN A 261 -26.25 -15.37 -4.71
C ASN A 261 -25.94 -16.77 -5.28
N ASP A 262 -25.38 -16.87 -6.50
CA ASP A 262 -25.02 -18.12 -7.18
C ASP A 262 -23.51 -18.19 -7.46
N CYS A 263 -22.70 -17.83 -6.46
CA CYS A 263 -21.24 -17.85 -6.59
C CYS A 263 -20.57 -19.02 -5.86
N ASP A 264 -19.48 -19.51 -6.44
CA ASP A 264 -18.60 -20.48 -5.80
C ASP A 264 -17.48 -19.78 -5.02
N ILE A 265 -17.38 -20.04 -3.71
CA ILE A 265 -16.26 -19.55 -2.88
C ILE A 265 -15.19 -20.62 -2.69
N ILE A 266 -14.02 -20.36 -3.28
CA ILE A 266 -12.84 -21.22 -3.12
C ILE A 266 -11.84 -20.57 -2.14
N THR A 267 -11.61 -21.24 -1.01
CA THR A 267 -10.63 -20.78 -0.01
C THR A 267 -9.28 -21.47 -0.17
N LEU A 268 -8.28 -20.74 -0.68
CA LEU A 268 -6.89 -21.21 -0.68
C LEU A 268 -6.27 -21.04 0.71
N LYS A 269 -5.99 -22.15 1.40
CA LYS A 269 -5.39 -22.18 2.75
C LYS A 269 -3.89 -22.44 2.75
N LYS A 270 -3.37 -23.16 1.76
CA LYS A 270 -1.97 -23.58 1.71
C LYS A 270 -1.05 -22.43 1.32
N ASN A 271 -0.17 -22.02 2.22
CA ASN A 271 0.83 -20.97 2.05
C ASN A 271 2.15 -21.58 1.57
N TYR A 272 2.67 -21.09 0.44
CA TYR A 272 3.91 -21.55 -0.19
C TYR A 272 5.09 -20.58 0.00
N ARG A 273 4.91 -19.52 0.79
CA ARG A 273 5.89 -18.45 0.98
C ARG A 273 6.68 -18.62 2.27
N SER A 274 5.96 -18.80 3.38
CA SER A 274 6.44 -18.58 4.72
C SER A 274 6.54 -19.89 5.49
N THR A 275 7.56 -20.04 6.33
CA THR A 275 7.71 -21.20 7.21
C THR A 275 6.53 -21.35 8.18
N LYS A 276 6.32 -22.57 8.68
CA LYS A 276 5.26 -22.92 9.63
C LYS A 276 5.08 -21.90 10.76
N HIS A 277 6.17 -21.51 11.43
CA HIS A 277 6.10 -20.61 12.58
C HIS A 277 5.69 -19.17 12.22
N ILE A 278 6.09 -18.68 11.05
CA ILE A 278 5.60 -17.39 10.55
C ILE A 278 4.10 -17.49 10.23
N VAL A 279 3.66 -18.60 9.61
CA VAL A 279 2.25 -18.82 9.29
C VAL A 279 1.38 -18.89 10.55
N GLU A 280 1.82 -19.61 11.58
CA GLU A 280 1.17 -19.65 12.90
C GLU A 280 1.04 -18.25 13.51
N LEU A 281 2.11 -17.45 13.47
CA LEU A 281 2.12 -16.10 14.00
C LEU A 281 1.13 -15.18 13.27
N ILE A 282 1.13 -15.19 11.93
CA ILE A 282 0.23 -14.33 11.15
C ILE A 282 -1.23 -14.74 11.29
N ASN A 283 -1.55 -16.04 11.43
CA ASN A 283 -2.93 -16.48 11.71
C ASN A 283 -3.42 -15.91 13.04
N SER A 284 -2.60 -15.99 14.10
CA SER A 284 -2.98 -15.43 15.41
C SER A 284 -3.22 -13.92 15.37
N SER A 285 -2.47 -13.17 14.54
CA SER A 285 -2.57 -11.71 14.46
C SER A 285 -3.90 -11.16 13.90
N ILE A 286 -4.66 -11.97 13.14
CA ILE A 286 -5.93 -11.56 12.48
C ILE A 286 -7.09 -12.51 12.78
N ARG A 287 -6.98 -13.30 13.84
CA ARG A 287 -7.98 -14.31 14.24
C ARG A 287 -9.37 -13.70 14.48
N ASN A 288 -9.42 -12.46 14.94
CA ASN A 288 -10.66 -11.70 15.16
C ASN A 288 -11.48 -11.48 13.88
N MET A 289 -10.89 -11.61 12.68
CA MET A 289 -11.63 -11.50 11.42
C MET A 289 -12.50 -12.71 11.09
N GLY A 290 -12.38 -13.83 11.82
CA GLY A 290 -13.18 -15.04 11.57
C GLY A 290 -12.87 -15.77 10.25
N LEU A 291 -11.73 -15.47 9.62
CA LEU A 291 -11.33 -16.09 8.36
C LEU A 291 -10.55 -17.38 8.62
N ALA A 292 -10.67 -18.37 7.72
CA ALA A 292 -9.95 -19.64 7.85
C ALA A 292 -8.42 -19.47 7.98
N ASP A 293 -7.82 -20.23 8.88
CA ASP A 293 -6.37 -20.24 9.09
C ASP A 293 -5.60 -20.75 7.86
N LEU A 294 -4.39 -20.24 7.68
CA LEU A 294 -3.46 -20.70 6.67
C LEU A 294 -2.60 -21.86 7.17
N GLU A 295 -2.20 -22.73 6.25
CA GLU A 295 -1.34 -23.89 6.52
C GLU A 295 -0.06 -23.76 5.71
N SER A 296 1.11 -23.83 6.36
CA SER A 296 2.37 -23.74 5.62
C SER A 296 2.64 -25.02 4.84
N ALA A 297 3.01 -24.87 3.57
CA ALA A 297 3.59 -25.94 2.76
C ALA A 297 5.08 -26.17 3.07
N LEU A 298 5.69 -25.30 3.88
CA LEU A 298 7.12 -25.27 4.16
C LEU A 298 7.40 -25.68 5.61
N GLY A 299 8.31 -26.64 5.78
CA GLY A 299 9.01 -26.80 7.04
C GLY A 299 10.07 -25.70 7.22
N GLY A 300 10.69 -25.66 8.39
CA GLY A 300 11.79 -24.74 8.66
C GLY A 300 11.98 -24.54 10.15
N GLU A 301 13.16 -24.05 10.51
CA GLU A 301 13.42 -23.68 11.89
C GLU A 301 12.61 -22.47 12.34
N LYS A 302 12.43 -22.38 13.65
CA LYS A 302 11.83 -21.23 14.30
C LYS A 302 12.82 -20.08 14.38
N ASP A 303 12.86 -19.22 13.36
CA ASP A 303 13.60 -17.94 13.40
C ASP A 303 12.65 -16.74 13.39
N ILE A 304 11.84 -16.68 14.45
CA ILE A 304 10.91 -15.58 14.72
C ILE A 304 11.16 -15.00 16.11
N LYS A 305 11.37 -13.68 16.20
CA LYS A 305 11.81 -13.04 17.46
C LYS A 305 11.06 -11.74 17.73
N LEU A 306 10.80 -11.48 19.01
CA LEU A 306 10.35 -10.20 19.51
C LEU A 306 11.42 -9.61 20.43
N LEU A 307 11.96 -8.46 20.04
CA LEU A 307 13.16 -7.89 20.66
C LEU A 307 12.90 -6.46 21.14
N GLY A 308 13.11 -6.25 22.44
CA GLY A 308 12.96 -4.95 23.10
C GLY A 308 14.29 -4.23 23.29
N PHE A 309 14.29 -2.92 23.02
CA PHE A 309 15.47 -2.05 23.11
C PHE A 309 15.20 -0.82 23.99
N SER A 310 16.27 -0.32 24.64
CA SER A 310 16.21 0.87 25.50
C SER A 310 16.00 2.18 24.74
N SER A 311 16.36 2.23 23.45
CA SER A 311 16.18 3.39 22.58
C SER A 311 15.99 2.98 21.12
N GLU A 312 15.43 3.88 20.31
CA GLU A 312 15.27 3.68 18.86
C GLU A 312 16.63 3.55 18.15
N LEU A 313 17.65 4.27 18.62
CA LEU A 313 19.01 4.12 18.10
C LEU A 313 19.57 2.71 18.40
N ALA A 314 19.38 2.19 19.62
CA ALA A 314 19.79 0.83 19.98
C ALA A 314 19.11 -0.25 19.11
N GLU A 315 17.82 -0.04 18.81
CA GLU A 315 17.05 -0.88 17.89
C GLU A 315 17.65 -0.87 16.47
N PHE A 316 17.94 0.31 15.91
CA PHE A 316 18.55 0.44 14.59
C PHE A 316 19.96 -0.15 14.52
N GLU A 317 20.77 0.03 15.56
CA GLU A 317 22.10 -0.56 15.67
C GLU A 317 22.05 -2.08 15.62
N PHE A 318 21.12 -2.70 16.35
CA PHE A 318 20.91 -4.14 16.32
C PHE A 318 20.53 -4.63 14.91
N VAL A 319 19.56 -3.96 14.27
CA VAL A 319 19.14 -4.32 12.90
C VAL A 319 20.33 -4.26 11.94
N ILE A 320 21.15 -3.22 12.01
CA ILE A 320 22.36 -3.09 11.19
C ILE A 320 23.37 -4.21 11.48
N GLN A 321 23.60 -4.55 12.75
CA GLN A 321 24.49 -5.65 13.12
C GLN A 321 24.01 -6.98 12.56
N CYS A 322 22.71 -7.29 12.66
CA CYS A 322 22.12 -8.49 12.05
C CYS A 322 22.28 -8.50 10.53
N ILE A 323 22.01 -7.37 9.87
CA ILE A 323 22.21 -7.21 8.42
C ILE A 323 23.67 -7.46 8.02
N LEU A 324 24.63 -6.98 8.80
CA LEU A 324 26.07 -7.15 8.53
C LEU A 324 26.55 -8.59 8.77
N ALA A 325 26.02 -9.25 9.79
CA ALA A 325 26.37 -10.64 10.13
C ALA A 325 25.63 -11.68 9.28
N SER A 326 24.53 -11.31 8.64
CA SER A 326 23.69 -12.22 7.85
C SER A 326 24.39 -12.71 6.58
N ARG A 327 24.20 -13.99 6.27
CA ARG A 327 24.58 -14.60 4.99
C ARG A 327 23.50 -14.46 3.91
N THR A 328 22.32 -13.94 4.26
CA THR A 328 21.23 -13.70 3.31
C THR A 328 21.66 -12.64 2.29
N PRO A 329 21.43 -12.86 0.97
CA PRO A 329 21.66 -11.84 -0.04
C PRO A 329 20.96 -10.52 0.31
N ARG A 330 21.62 -9.38 0.10
CA ARG A 330 21.12 -8.09 0.61
C ARG A 330 19.76 -7.70 0.02
N ASN A 331 19.50 -8.04 -1.24
CA ASN A 331 18.20 -7.87 -1.89
C ASN A 331 17.07 -8.72 -1.32
N GLU A 332 17.39 -9.77 -0.56
CA GLU A 332 16.44 -10.65 0.16
C GLU A 332 16.33 -10.28 1.64
N ILE A 333 16.76 -9.06 2.01
CA ILE A 333 16.58 -8.49 3.35
C ILE A 333 15.72 -7.22 3.26
N PHE A 334 14.57 -7.25 3.94
CA PHE A 334 13.70 -6.08 4.08
C PHE A 334 13.73 -5.55 5.51
N VAL A 335 13.76 -4.23 5.65
CA VAL A 335 13.46 -3.54 6.91
C VAL A 335 12.21 -2.69 6.69
N LEU A 336 11.16 -3.02 7.41
CA LEU A 336 9.83 -2.44 7.26
C LEU A 336 9.53 -1.55 8.46
N ALA A 337 9.07 -0.33 8.19
CA ALA A 337 8.61 0.59 9.22
C ALA A 337 7.20 1.11 8.88
N ARG A 338 6.47 1.59 9.90
CA ARG A 338 5.19 2.25 9.67
C ARG A 338 5.34 3.63 9.01
N THR A 339 6.36 4.38 9.43
CA THR A 339 6.53 5.81 9.10
C THR A 339 7.78 6.08 8.27
N ASN A 340 7.75 7.11 7.44
CA ASN A 340 8.90 7.54 6.64
C ASN A 340 10.05 8.08 7.52
N ARG A 341 9.72 8.67 8.67
CA ARG A 341 10.71 9.18 9.64
C ARG A 341 11.72 8.10 10.03
N GLN A 342 11.24 6.93 10.45
CA GLN A 342 12.09 5.83 10.90
C GLN A 342 12.97 5.29 9.76
N LEU A 343 12.43 5.22 8.54
CA LEU A 343 13.20 4.80 7.36
C LEU A 343 14.31 5.79 7.02
N ASN A 344 14.03 7.09 7.09
CA ASN A 344 15.00 8.15 6.79
C ASN A 344 16.13 8.16 7.82
N GLU A 345 15.80 8.09 9.11
CA GLU A 345 16.79 8.02 10.18
C GLU A 345 17.70 6.79 10.05
N LEU A 346 17.12 5.60 9.84
CA LEU A 346 17.89 4.38 9.60
C LEU A 346 18.73 4.47 8.31
N SER A 347 18.18 5.05 7.24
CA SER A 347 18.88 5.28 5.98
C SER A 347 20.13 6.14 6.19
N GLU A 348 20.04 7.24 6.94
CA GLU A 348 21.22 8.08 7.23
C GLU A 348 22.31 7.33 7.99
N ILE A 349 21.93 6.51 8.99
CA ILE A 349 22.88 5.66 9.72
C ILE A 349 23.53 4.66 8.76
N MET A 350 22.75 3.99 7.91
CA MET A 350 23.26 3.05 6.92
C MET A 350 24.18 3.71 5.88
N LYS A 351 23.87 4.93 5.43
CA LYS A 351 24.71 5.72 4.52
C LYS A 351 26.07 6.02 5.15
N SER A 352 26.08 6.50 6.39
CA SER A 352 27.33 6.81 7.12
C SER A 352 28.24 5.58 7.31
N ARG A 353 27.66 4.38 7.29
CA ARG A 353 28.37 3.09 7.39
C ARG A 353 28.68 2.43 6.05
N GLY A 354 28.37 3.09 4.93
CA GLY A 354 28.60 2.55 3.59
C GLY A 354 27.72 1.34 3.25
N ILE A 355 26.61 1.12 3.95
CA ILE A 355 25.71 0.00 3.70
C ILE A 355 24.76 0.36 2.56
N LYS A 356 24.91 -0.33 1.43
CA LYS A 356 24.08 -0.13 0.25
C LYS A 356 22.63 -0.53 0.53
N HIS A 357 21.71 0.40 0.31
CA HIS A 357 20.28 0.19 0.51
C HIS A 357 19.44 1.06 -0.43
N VAL A 358 18.16 0.71 -0.54
CA VAL A 358 17.14 1.50 -1.25
C VAL A 358 16.00 1.83 -0.29
N VAL A 359 15.46 3.05 -0.37
CA VAL A 359 14.29 3.47 0.43
C VAL A 359 13.06 3.48 -0.46
N ARG A 360 12.02 2.75 -0.08
CA ARG A 360 10.74 2.67 -0.80
C ARG A 360 9.62 3.21 0.10
N SER A 361 9.01 4.30 -0.31
CA SER A 361 7.80 4.80 0.31
C SER A 361 6.79 5.21 -0.74
N ASP A 362 5.53 5.41 -0.32
CA ASP A 362 4.49 5.95 -1.20
C ASP A 362 4.66 7.46 -1.43
N GLU A 363 5.47 8.14 -0.63
CA GLU A 363 5.87 9.54 -0.86
C GLU A 363 6.93 9.68 -1.97
N ILE A 364 7.74 8.64 -2.21
CA ILE A 364 8.79 8.67 -3.23
C ILE A 364 8.21 8.39 -4.62
N ARG A 365 8.20 9.43 -5.46
CA ARG A 365 7.64 9.41 -6.83
C ARG A 365 8.21 8.30 -7.73
N LYS A 366 9.53 8.12 -7.76
CA LYS A 366 10.18 7.04 -8.52
C LYS A 366 10.62 5.95 -7.56
N LYS A 367 9.82 4.89 -7.45
CA LYS A 367 10.16 3.73 -6.59
C LYS A 367 11.50 3.15 -7.06
N PRO A 368 12.56 3.18 -6.23
CA PRO A 368 13.89 2.74 -6.66
C PRO A 368 13.89 1.26 -6.99
N VAL A 369 14.62 0.89 -8.04
CA VAL A 369 14.80 -0.51 -8.45
C VAL A 369 15.65 -1.21 -7.40
N ILE A 370 15.18 -2.36 -6.92
CA ILE A 370 15.95 -3.20 -6.00
C ILE A 370 17.12 -3.80 -6.79
N ARG A 371 18.32 -3.64 -6.27
CA ARG A 371 19.56 -4.16 -6.83
C ARG A 371 20.05 -5.29 -5.93
N GLU A 372 20.70 -6.31 -6.50
CA GLU A 372 21.15 -7.52 -5.78
C GLU A 372 21.90 -7.21 -4.46
N ASN A 373 22.77 -6.20 -4.47
CA ASN A 373 23.58 -5.85 -3.30
C ASN A 373 22.97 -4.75 -2.41
N HIS A 374 21.65 -4.50 -2.46
CA HIS A 374 20.99 -3.46 -1.66
C HIS A 374 19.94 -4.04 -0.72
N VAL A 375 20.00 -3.66 0.55
CA VAL A 375 18.90 -3.88 1.51
C VAL A 375 17.72 -3.00 1.13
N THR A 376 16.50 -3.49 1.32
CA THR A 376 15.30 -2.69 1.06
C THR A 376 14.73 -2.14 2.37
N LEU A 377 14.79 -0.82 2.54
CA LEU A 377 14.05 -0.09 3.56
C LEU A 377 12.70 0.30 2.97
N ALA A 378 11.58 -0.05 3.59
CA ALA A 378 10.27 0.28 3.03
C ALA A 378 9.19 0.59 4.06
N THR A 379 8.22 1.44 3.69
CA THR A 379 6.97 1.50 4.45
C THR A 379 6.18 0.21 4.18
N VAL A 380 5.39 -0.23 5.17
CA VAL A 380 4.59 -1.46 5.01
C VAL A 380 3.63 -1.36 3.80
N HIS A 381 3.04 -0.19 3.55
CA HIS A 381 2.21 0.06 2.36
C HIS A 381 2.98 -0.13 1.05
N ALA A 382 4.21 0.40 0.97
CA ALA A 382 4.99 0.40 -0.27
C ALA A 382 5.56 -0.98 -0.66
N ILE A 383 5.58 -1.94 0.29
CA ILE A 383 6.12 -3.29 0.08
C ILE A 383 5.05 -4.35 -0.23
N LYS A 384 3.76 -3.99 -0.19
CA LYS A 384 2.65 -4.91 -0.51
C LYS A 384 2.91 -5.61 -1.85
N GLY A 385 2.69 -6.93 -1.87
CA GLY A 385 2.93 -7.79 -3.04
C GLY A 385 4.38 -8.23 -3.24
N MET A 386 5.33 -7.75 -2.43
CA MET A 386 6.72 -8.24 -2.42
C MET A 386 6.93 -9.24 -1.27
N GLU A 387 8.10 -9.88 -1.23
CA GLU A 387 8.49 -10.89 -0.23
C GLU A 387 10.02 -10.99 -0.17
N ALA A 388 10.56 -11.43 0.97
CA ALA A 388 12.00 -11.55 1.20
C ALA A 388 12.33 -12.72 2.14
N GLU A 389 13.52 -13.30 2.02
CA GLU A 389 14.01 -14.34 2.94
C GLU A 389 14.01 -13.88 4.41
N MET A 390 14.48 -12.65 4.66
CA MET A 390 14.61 -12.06 5.99
C MET A 390 13.90 -10.71 6.08
N VAL A 391 13.07 -10.53 7.12
CA VAL A 391 12.31 -9.29 7.34
C VAL A 391 12.49 -8.81 8.77
N PHE A 392 12.83 -7.53 8.91
CA PHE A 392 12.74 -6.78 10.15
C PHE A 392 11.51 -5.88 10.10
N VAL A 393 10.65 -5.93 11.12
CA VAL A 393 9.58 -4.94 11.32
C VAL A 393 9.98 -4.09 12.51
N VAL A 394 10.39 -2.85 12.25
CA VAL A 394 10.93 -1.95 13.28
C VAL A 394 9.83 -1.07 13.87
N GLY A 395 10.05 -0.64 15.11
CA GLY A 395 9.16 0.26 15.81
C GLY A 395 7.83 -0.38 16.17
N CYS A 396 7.78 -1.68 16.49
CA CYS A 396 6.58 -2.41 16.92
C CYS A 396 6.09 -1.98 18.32
N ASN A 397 5.81 -0.69 18.50
CA ASN A 397 5.36 -0.08 19.76
C ASN A 397 4.00 0.63 19.56
N SER A 398 3.41 1.08 20.66
CA SER A 398 2.07 1.70 20.69
C SER A 398 1.99 3.11 20.09
N ILE A 399 3.08 3.63 19.52
CA ILE A 399 3.11 4.90 18.78
C ILE A 399 2.95 4.65 17.28
N ASN A 400 3.63 3.61 16.78
CA ASN A 400 3.68 3.29 15.35
C ASN A 400 2.65 2.22 14.94
N PHE A 401 2.29 1.30 15.82
CA PHE A 401 1.31 0.26 15.53
C PHE A 401 0.29 0.21 16.68
N PRO A 402 -0.96 0.68 16.49
CA PRO A 402 -1.42 1.52 15.37
C PRO A 402 -0.75 2.90 15.36
N CYS A 403 -0.59 3.50 14.18
CA CYS A 403 -0.03 4.84 14.06
C CYS A 403 -0.94 5.90 14.71
N LYS A 404 -0.48 6.51 15.81
CA LYS A 404 -1.21 7.58 16.50
C LYS A 404 -1.11 8.94 15.82
N GLY A 405 -0.08 9.15 15.00
CA GLY A 405 0.08 10.37 14.23
C GLY A 405 -0.77 10.37 12.97
N THR A 406 -1.38 11.51 12.65
CA THR A 406 -1.92 11.82 11.33
C THR A 406 -0.88 12.55 10.52
N GLU A 407 -0.55 12.03 9.34
CA GLU A 407 0.33 12.70 8.38
C GLU A 407 -0.43 13.69 7.48
N HIS A 408 -1.75 13.55 7.38
CA HIS A 408 -2.63 14.25 6.44
C HIS A 408 -3.72 15.03 7.19
N PRO A 409 -3.51 16.33 7.49
CA PRO A 409 -4.44 17.16 8.26
C PRO A 409 -5.89 17.11 7.79
N VAL A 410 -6.11 17.07 6.47
CA VAL A 410 -7.47 17.13 5.93
C VAL A 410 -8.24 15.81 6.06
N ILE A 411 -7.55 14.67 6.21
CA ILE A 411 -8.22 13.39 6.44
C ILE A 411 -8.98 13.40 7.77
N GLU A 412 -8.48 14.11 8.79
CA GLU A 412 -9.19 14.26 10.08
C GLU A 412 -10.40 15.19 10.00
N MET A 413 -10.40 16.10 9.03
CA MET A 413 -11.49 17.06 8.83
C MET A 413 -12.66 16.43 8.06
N VAL A 414 -12.42 15.37 7.30
CA VAL A 414 -13.49 14.64 6.59
C VAL A 414 -14.10 13.60 7.52
N LYS A 415 -15.44 13.60 7.65
CA LYS A 415 -16.17 12.47 8.27
C LYS A 415 -16.09 11.26 7.35
N MET A 416 -15.00 10.49 7.46
CA MET A 416 -14.94 9.17 6.85
C MET A 416 -15.72 8.21 7.76
N ASP A 417 -17.04 8.16 7.58
CA ASP A 417 -17.95 7.35 8.42
C ASP A 417 -17.74 5.82 8.26
N GLU A 418 -16.83 5.37 7.38
CA GLU A 418 -16.85 4.02 6.80
C GLU A 418 -15.57 3.18 6.98
N TYR A 419 -14.54 3.62 7.74
CA TYR A 419 -13.35 2.76 7.93
C TYR A 419 -12.85 2.63 9.37
N ASP A 420 -12.74 1.39 9.84
CA ASP A 420 -12.09 1.05 11.11
C ASP A 420 -10.57 1.14 10.96
N LYS A 421 -10.01 2.27 11.42
CA LYS A 421 -8.58 2.56 11.37
C LYS A 421 -7.74 1.56 12.17
N GLU A 422 -8.24 1.07 13.31
CA GLU A 422 -7.46 0.14 14.14
C GLU A 422 -7.37 -1.24 13.47
N GLU A 423 -8.49 -1.72 12.91
CA GLU A 423 -8.49 -2.97 12.15
C GLU A 423 -7.69 -2.87 10.85
N GLU A 424 -7.66 -1.71 10.19
CA GLU A 424 -6.75 -1.48 9.05
C GLU A 424 -5.28 -1.55 9.47
N GLU A 425 -4.90 -0.91 10.57
CA GLU A 425 -3.53 -0.97 11.10
C GLU A 425 -3.16 -2.39 11.56
N ARG A 426 -4.12 -3.19 12.04
CA ARG A 426 -3.92 -4.62 12.33
C ARG A 426 -3.64 -5.41 11.05
N ARG A 427 -4.40 -5.17 9.97
CA ARG A 427 -4.14 -5.75 8.64
C ARG A 427 -2.81 -5.29 8.07
N LEU A 428 -2.42 -4.05 8.29
CA LEU A 428 -1.10 -3.54 7.93
C LEU A 428 0.01 -4.30 8.65
N PHE A 429 -0.13 -4.53 9.95
CA PHE A 429 0.82 -5.33 10.72
C PHE A 429 0.90 -6.79 10.23
N TYR A 430 -0.24 -7.41 9.89
CA TYR A 430 -0.29 -8.71 9.19
C TYR A 430 0.45 -8.69 7.85
N VAL A 431 0.27 -7.65 7.04
CA VAL A 431 0.98 -7.48 5.77
C VAL A 431 2.48 -7.45 6.01
N ALA A 432 2.97 -6.70 7.01
CA ALA A 432 4.39 -6.61 7.34
C ALA A 432 5.00 -7.97 7.66
N MET A 433 4.37 -8.75 8.55
CA MET A 433 4.85 -10.07 8.95
C MET A 433 4.80 -11.08 7.80
N SER A 434 3.72 -11.07 7.00
CA SER A 434 3.52 -11.99 5.87
C SER A 434 4.44 -11.75 4.66
N ARG A 435 5.36 -10.77 4.75
CA ARG A 435 6.43 -10.57 3.76
C ARG A 435 7.60 -11.53 3.95
N ALA A 436 7.77 -12.08 5.15
CA ALA A 436 8.90 -12.93 5.51
C ALA A 436 8.71 -14.36 4.98
N LYS A 437 9.75 -14.91 4.35
CA LYS A 437 9.78 -16.32 3.95
C LYS A 437 10.35 -17.21 5.07
N LYS A 438 11.52 -16.86 5.62
CA LYS A 438 12.23 -17.70 6.61
C LYS A 438 12.41 -17.04 7.97
N SER A 439 12.90 -15.80 7.99
CA SER A 439 13.28 -15.12 9.22
C SER A 439 12.46 -13.84 9.44
N LEU A 440 11.88 -13.70 10.64
CA LEU A 440 11.08 -12.52 11.01
C LEU A 440 11.52 -11.96 12.36
N TYR A 441 11.94 -10.70 12.35
CA TYR A 441 12.36 -9.96 13.53
C TYR A 441 11.38 -8.82 13.79
N LEU A 442 10.62 -8.90 14.87
CA LEU A 442 9.80 -7.81 15.37
C LEU A 442 10.61 -7.05 16.42
N THR A 443 10.94 -5.80 16.16
CA THR A 443 11.74 -4.98 17.08
C THR A 443 10.93 -3.81 17.58
N TYR A 444 11.17 -3.41 18.83
CA TYR A 444 10.56 -2.21 19.40
C TYR A 444 11.50 -1.55 20.41
N SER A 445 11.37 -0.24 20.52
CA SER A 445 11.97 0.56 21.58
C SER A 445 10.90 1.09 22.54
N GLY A 446 11.26 1.18 23.82
CA GLY A 446 10.38 1.64 24.90
C GLY A 446 9.92 0.52 25.85
N ARG A 447 8.93 0.82 26.71
CA ARG A 447 8.54 -0.07 27.82
C ARG A 447 7.84 -1.36 27.39
N ARG A 448 7.01 -1.31 26.36
CA ARG A 448 6.17 -2.44 25.90
C ARG A 448 6.01 -2.42 24.39
N PRO A 449 5.83 -3.58 23.75
CA PRO A 449 5.48 -3.65 22.34
C PRO A 449 4.05 -3.13 22.08
N THR A 450 3.69 -3.04 20.81
CA THR A 450 2.33 -2.74 20.34
C THR A 450 1.28 -3.67 20.97
N ASN A 451 0.08 -3.14 21.18
CA ASN A 451 -1.09 -3.92 21.61
C ASN A 451 -1.54 -4.95 20.57
N PHE A 452 -1.02 -4.90 19.34
CA PHE A 452 -1.25 -5.94 18.32
C PHE A 452 -0.53 -7.26 18.62
N ILE A 453 0.49 -7.27 19.49
CA ILE A 453 1.06 -8.53 19.98
C ILE A 453 0.10 -9.15 21.00
N THR A 454 -0.64 -10.16 20.57
CA THR A 454 -1.60 -10.89 21.42
C THR A 454 -0.89 -11.86 22.37
N LYS A 455 -1.59 -12.34 23.40
CA LYS A 455 -1.08 -13.38 24.32
C LYS A 455 -0.67 -14.66 23.59
N GLU A 456 -1.36 -15.02 22.52
CA GLU A 456 -1.03 -16.17 21.70
C GLU A 456 0.26 -15.94 20.90
N MET A 457 0.43 -14.75 20.33
CA MET A 457 1.66 -14.37 19.64
C MET A 457 2.86 -14.41 20.59
N TRP A 458 2.69 -14.01 21.84
CA TRP A 458 3.73 -14.13 22.88
C TRP A 458 4.21 -15.58 23.07
N ASN A 459 3.30 -16.56 23.05
CA ASN A 459 3.67 -17.97 23.18
C ASN A 459 4.43 -18.49 21.95
N ILE A 460 4.19 -17.88 20.78
CA ILE A 460 4.83 -18.23 19.52
C ILE A 460 6.20 -17.55 19.39
N LEU A 461 6.35 -16.31 19.88
CA LEU A 461 7.58 -15.52 19.74
C LEU A 461 8.62 -15.88 20.81
N GLU A 462 9.91 -15.90 20.45
CA GLU A 462 10.97 -15.86 21.45
C GLU A 462 11.17 -14.42 21.92
N GLU A 463 10.87 -14.12 23.19
CA GLU A 463 11.16 -12.81 23.79
C GLU A 463 12.61 -12.74 24.28
N ARG A 464 13.31 -11.66 23.93
CA ARG A 464 14.58 -11.29 24.57
C ARG A 464 14.65 -9.78 24.77
N GLN A 465 15.00 -9.35 25.99
CA GLN A 465 15.47 -7.98 26.20
C GLN A 465 16.93 -7.88 25.77
N VAL A 466 17.24 -6.92 24.89
CA VAL A 466 18.61 -6.68 24.44
C VAL A 466 19.14 -5.47 25.18
N GLY A 467 19.93 -5.71 26.23
CA GLY A 467 20.74 -4.68 26.87
C GLY A 467 21.95 -4.36 25.99
N LEU A 468 21.96 -3.21 25.33
CA LEU A 468 23.22 -2.60 24.91
C LEU A 468 23.80 -1.91 26.14
N GLU A 469 24.51 -2.65 27.01
CA GLU A 469 25.29 -1.99 28.05
C GLU A 469 26.35 -1.09 27.39
N PRO A 470 26.47 0.19 27.78
CA PRO A 470 27.67 0.94 27.47
C PRO A 470 28.81 0.27 28.25
N LYS A 471 29.81 -0.27 27.56
CA LYS A 471 31.07 -0.66 28.23
C LYS A 471 31.68 0.58 28.87
N ALA A 472 31.37 0.81 30.14
CA ALA A 472 32.09 1.74 30.99
C ALA A 472 33.45 1.11 31.33
N ASN A 473 34.48 1.48 30.57
CA ASN A 473 35.81 1.82 31.09
C ASN A 473 36.76 2.13 29.93
N ILE A 474 36.86 3.41 29.57
CA ILE A 474 38.06 3.95 28.94
C ILE A 474 38.68 4.92 29.94
N LYS A 475 39.47 4.38 30.87
CA LYS A 475 40.64 5.07 31.38
C LYS A 475 41.86 4.46 30.69
N GLY A 476 42.50 5.25 29.84
CA GLY A 476 43.92 5.12 29.53
C GLY A 476 44.34 4.06 28.52
N ASN A 477 44.81 4.57 27.38
CA ASN A 477 45.89 4.05 26.53
C ASN A 477 45.67 2.88 25.55
N LYS A 478 46.04 3.23 24.31
CA LYS A 478 46.56 2.43 23.18
C LYS A 478 45.57 1.55 22.41
N LEU A 479 45.24 2.08 21.22
CA LEU A 479 44.96 1.33 20.00
C LEU A 479 45.85 0.09 19.88
N SER A 480 45.24 -1.09 19.86
CA SER A 480 45.70 -2.22 19.07
C SER A 480 44.53 -3.15 18.76
N ALA A 481 44.63 -3.79 17.60
CA ALA A 481 43.63 -4.63 16.97
C ALA A 481 43.30 -5.90 17.77
N ASN A 482 42.21 -6.55 17.33
CA ASN A 482 41.67 -7.85 17.75
C ASN A 482 40.80 -7.85 19.01
N LEU A 483 39.49 -7.94 18.80
CA LEU A 483 38.60 -8.66 19.72
C LEU A 483 37.44 -9.33 18.95
N ILE A 484 37.80 -10.33 18.15
CA ILE A 484 36.88 -11.43 17.81
C ILE A 484 36.84 -12.33 19.04
N THR A 485 35.73 -12.38 19.78
CA THR A 485 35.20 -13.65 20.34
C THR A 485 33.81 -13.51 20.94
N ARG A 486 32.90 -14.35 20.41
CA ARG A 486 31.74 -15.00 21.06
C ARG A 486 30.52 -14.13 21.43
N LEU A 487 29.73 -13.80 20.40
CA LEU A 487 28.30 -14.11 20.44
C LEU A 487 28.13 -15.43 19.68
N HIS A 488 27.75 -16.50 20.39
CA HIS A 488 27.49 -17.79 19.78
C HIS A 488 26.30 -17.68 18.81
N PRO A 489 26.44 -18.07 17.53
CA PRO A 489 25.28 -18.38 16.70
C PRO A 489 24.63 -19.68 17.22
N PRO A 490 23.30 -19.85 17.10
CA PRO A 490 22.62 -21.06 17.52
C PRO A 490 23.21 -22.27 16.77
N ARG A 491 23.49 -23.34 17.51
CA ARG A 491 23.99 -24.61 16.97
C ARG A 491 22.81 -25.42 16.40
N PHE A 492 22.96 -25.87 15.16
CA PHE A 492 22.54 -27.22 14.77
C PHE A 492 23.58 -28.22 15.26
#